data_AF-A0A372GZJ9-F1
#
_entry.id   AF-A0A372GZJ9-F1
#
_cell.length_a   1.000
_cell.length_b   1.000
_cell.length_c   1.000
_cell.angle_alpha   90.00
_cell.angle_beta   90.00
_cell.angle_gamma   90.00
#
_symmetry.space_group_name_H-M   'P 1'
#
loop_
_entity.id
_entity.type
_entity.pdbx_description
1 polymer ?
#
loop_
_entity_poly.entity_id
_entity_poly.type
_entity_poly.pdbx_seq_one_letter_code
_entity_poly.pdbx_strand_id
1 'polypeptide(L)'
;MGILSENVIPGNHGKVFGTNAKEVKDLRRIKEHLLKINGIENVIFNDDFPVEFTVHTTKMVEIKEIENMVKGLGFHAIPKGLFSL
;
A
#
# COMPACT_ATOMS: atom_id res chain seq x y z
N MET A 1 2.70 16.66 10.50
CA MET A 1 1.33 16.15 10.32
C MET A 1 0.71 16.93 9.19
N GLY A 2 0.41 16.26 8.08
CA GLY A 2 -0.18 16.86 6.90
C GLY A 2 -1.01 15.83 6.15
N ILE A 3 -2.00 16.29 5.39
CA ILE A 3 -2.97 15.42 4.71
C ILE A 3 -2.28 14.35 3.84
N LEU A 4 -1.19 14.72 3.16
CA LEU A 4 -0.41 13.83 2.29
C LEU A 4 0.45 12.80 3.05
N SER A 5 0.77 13.06 4.32
CA SER A 5 1.51 12.11 5.16
C SER A 5 0.60 11.08 5.81
N GLU A 6 -0.70 11.33 5.85
CA GLU A 6 -1.69 10.51 6.55
C GLU A 6 -2.63 9.76 5.58
N ASN A 7 -2.68 10.19 4.32
CA ASN A 7 -3.62 9.65 3.34
C ASN A 7 -2.94 9.25 2.03
N VAL A 8 -3.54 8.26 1.36
CA VAL A 8 -3.37 8.01 -0.06
C VAL A 8 -4.40 8.86 -0.81
N ILE A 9 -3.92 9.72 -1.69
CA ILE A 9 -4.74 10.68 -2.45
C ILE A 9 -5.12 10.05 -3.80
N PRO A 10 -6.37 10.22 -4.25
CA PRO A 10 -6.79 9.71 -5.54
C PRO A 10 -6.02 10.33 -6.71
N GLY A 11 -5.84 9.54 -7.78
CA GLY A 11 -5.16 9.93 -9.01
C GLY A 11 -4.10 8.92 -9.46
N ASN A 12 -3.26 9.34 -10.41
CA ASN A 12 -2.42 8.39 -11.17
C ASN A 12 -1.09 8.03 -10.49
N HIS A 13 -0.71 8.69 -9.41
CA HIS A 13 0.60 8.47 -8.78
C HIS A 13 0.59 7.31 -7.76
N GLY A 14 -0.53 7.14 -7.05
CA GLY A 14 -0.61 6.19 -5.94
C GLY A 14 0.33 6.53 -4.78
N LYS A 15 0.42 5.61 -3.81
CA LYS A 15 1.35 5.69 -2.67
C LYS A 15 2.15 4.40 -2.58
N VAL A 16 3.47 4.53 -2.49
CA VAL A 16 4.40 3.40 -2.38
C VAL A 16 4.55 2.98 -0.92
N PHE A 17 4.55 1.68 -0.69
CA PHE A 17 4.78 1.04 0.60
C PHE A 17 5.87 -0.02 0.47
N GLY A 18 6.77 -0.07 1.44
CA GLY A 18 7.65 -1.22 1.65
C GLY A 18 6.97 -2.29 2.49
N THR A 19 7.28 -3.57 2.24
CA THR A 19 6.79 -4.69 3.06
C THR A 19 7.89 -5.68 3.41
N ASN A 20 7.68 -6.44 4.49
CA ASN A 20 8.54 -7.57 4.88
C ASN A 20 8.05 -8.91 4.33
N ALA A 21 6.94 -8.96 3.57
CA ALA A 21 6.49 -10.14 2.86
C ALA A 21 7.48 -10.49 1.73
N LYS A 22 7.78 -11.79 1.56
CA LYS A 22 8.77 -12.28 0.59
C LYS A 22 8.21 -13.28 -0.40
N GLU A 23 7.20 -14.06 0.00
CA GLU A 23 6.64 -15.11 -0.82
C GLU A 23 5.54 -14.56 -1.74
N VAL A 24 5.51 -15.00 -3.00
CA VAL A 24 4.49 -14.58 -3.99
C VAL A 24 3.06 -14.83 -3.47
N LYS A 25 2.86 -15.93 -2.74
CA LYS A 25 1.56 -16.25 -2.12
C LYS A 25 1.12 -15.19 -1.10
N ASP A 26 2.07 -14.62 -0.37
CA ASP A 26 1.82 -13.64 0.68
C ASP A 26 1.54 -12.27 0.06
N LEU A 27 2.30 -11.89 -0.98
CA LEU A 27 2.05 -10.67 -1.77
C LEU A 27 0.67 -10.70 -2.42
N ARG A 28 0.28 -11.84 -3.00
CA ARG A 28 -1.07 -12.03 -3.54
C ARG A 28 -2.14 -11.90 -2.46
N ARG A 29 -1.92 -12.49 -1.28
CA ARG A 29 -2.86 -12.38 -0.15
C ARG A 29 -3.01 -10.93 0.31
N ILE A 30 -1.91 -10.18 0.40
CA ILE A 30 -1.93 -8.74 0.70
C ILE A 30 -2.77 -7.99 -0.34
N LYS A 31 -2.50 -8.20 -1.64
CA LYS A 31 -3.26 -7.60 -2.75
C LYS A 31 -4.76 -7.81 -2.60
N GLU A 32 -5.18 -9.07 -2.44
CA GLU A 32 -6.58 -9.47 -2.35
C GLU A 32 -7.30 -8.83 -1.15
N HIS A 33 -6.60 -8.56 -0.05
CA HIS A 33 -7.20 -7.93 1.13
C HIS A 33 -7.23 -6.41 1.03
N LEU A 34 -6.19 -5.79 0.46
CA LEU A 34 -6.19 -4.34 0.21
C LEU A 34 -7.27 -3.94 -0.78
N LEU A 35 -7.51 -4.72 -1.84
CA LEU A 35 -8.58 -4.46 -2.80
C LEU A 35 -10.01 -4.52 -2.20
N LYS A 36 -10.16 -5.01 -0.96
CA LYS A 36 -11.45 -4.98 -0.22
C LYS A 36 -11.67 -3.66 0.52
N ILE A 37 -10.64 -2.83 0.68
CA ILE A 37 -10.77 -1.51 1.30
C ILE A 37 -11.52 -0.61 0.32
N ASN A 38 -12.62 -0.04 0.79
CA ASN A 38 -13.45 0.85 -0.02
C ASN A 38 -12.65 2.08 -0.45
N GLY A 39 -12.42 2.23 -1.76
CA GLY A 39 -11.67 3.33 -2.34
C GLY A 39 -10.31 2.94 -2.89
N ILE A 40 -9.81 1.73 -2.59
CA ILE A 40 -8.64 1.18 -3.28
C ILE A 40 -9.08 0.62 -4.63
N GLU A 41 -8.44 1.08 -5.69
CA GLU A 41 -8.71 0.68 -7.06
C GLU A 41 -7.73 -0.38 -7.54
N ASN A 42 -6.45 -0.19 -7.23
CA ASN A 42 -5.40 -1.07 -7.70
C ASN A 42 -4.24 -1.16 -6.71
N VAL A 43 -3.56 -2.31 -6.74
CA VAL A 43 -2.32 -2.56 -6.00
C VAL A 43 -1.33 -3.23 -6.94
N ILE A 44 -0.19 -2.58 -7.15
CA ILE A 44 0.86 -3.00 -8.07
C ILE A 44 2.09 -3.35 -7.25
N PHE A 45 2.63 -4.55 -7.41
CA PHE A 45 3.88 -4.97 -6.76
C PHE A 45 5.03 -4.75 -7.73
N ASN A 46 6.15 -4.26 -7.20
CA ASN A 46 7.42 -4.23 -7.91
C ASN A 46 8.21 -5.47 -7.48
N ASP A 47 8.72 -6.24 -8.44
CA ASP A 47 9.47 -7.48 -8.18
C ASP A 47 10.93 -7.23 -7.76
N ASP A 48 11.29 -5.97 -7.50
CA ASP A 48 12.62 -5.57 -7.04
C ASP A 48 12.74 -5.70 -5.51
N PHE A 49 13.95 -6.02 -5.02
CA PHE A 49 14.23 -6.05 -3.59
C PHE A 49 14.80 -4.69 -3.12
N PRO A 50 14.27 -4.09 -2.04
CA PRO A 50 13.22 -4.59 -1.15
C PRO A 50 11.82 -4.57 -1.79
N VAL A 51 10.96 -5.53 -1.39
CA VAL A 51 9.62 -5.67 -1.97
C VAL A 51 8.77 -4.44 -1.66
N GLU A 52 8.27 -3.82 -2.73
CA GLU A 52 7.45 -2.63 -2.69
C GLU A 52 6.12 -2.85 -3.40
N PHE A 53 5.09 -2.15 -2.94
CA PHE A 53 3.82 -2.08 -3.63
C PHE A 53 3.26 -0.67 -3.64
N THR A 54 2.57 -0.34 -4.73
CA THR A 54 1.91 0.94 -4.93
C THR A 54 0.41 0.75 -4.83
N VAL A 55 -0.23 1.54 -3.97
CA VAL A 55 -1.69 1.58 -3.81
C VAL A 55 -2.25 2.78 -4.58
N HIS A 56 -3.19 2.54 -5.49
CA HIS A 56 -3.96 3.56 -6.18
C HIS A 56 -5.39 3.59 -5.65
N THR A 57 -5.94 4.80 -5.50
CA THR A 57 -7.26 5.00 -4.93
C THR A 57 -8.14 5.89 -5.81
N THR A 58 -9.45 5.67 -5.75
CA THR A 58 -10.48 6.53 -6.37
C THR A 58 -11.00 7.60 -5.40
N LYS A 59 -10.68 7.48 -4.11
CA LYS A 59 -10.96 8.46 -3.06
C LYS A 59 -9.85 8.48 -2.02
N MET A 60 -9.92 9.41 -1.06
CA MET A 60 -8.97 9.40 0.05
C MET A 60 -9.14 8.13 0.89
N VAL A 61 -8.01 7.48 1.17
CA VAL A 61 -7.90 6.31 2.06
C VAL A 61 -6.80 6.61 3.07
N GLU A 62 -7.06 6.37 4.34
CA GLU A 62 -6.06 6.58 5.39
C GLU A 62 -4.94 5.55 5.24
N ILE A 63 -3.70 6.02 5.35
CA ILE A 63 -2.52 5.14 5.36
C ILE A 63 -2.63 4.10 6.48
N LYS A 64 -3.17 4.50 7.63
CA LYS A 64 -3.36 3.62 8.79
C LYS A 64 -4.32 2.46 8.50
N GLU A 65 -5.31 2.64 7.63
CA GLU A 65 -6.22 1.57 7.22
C GLU A 65 -5.47 0.48 6.44
N ILE A 66 -4.60 0.90 5.51
CA ILE A 66 -3.71 0.00 4.75
C ILE A 66 -2.74 -0.71 5.69
N GLU A 67 -2.06 0.03 6.57
CA GLU A 67 -1.12 -0.54 7.54
C GLU A 67 -1.78 -1.58 8.44
N ASN A 68 -2.97 -1.29 8.97
CA ASN A 68 -3.72 -2.21 9.83
C ASN A 68 -4.17 -3.47 9.07
N MET A 69 -4.62 -3.33 7.83
CA MET A 69 -5.01 -4.47 6.99
C MET A 69 -3.81 -5.40 6.76
N VAL A 70 -2.66 -4.85 6.37
CA VAL A 70 -1.44 -5.65 6.15
C VAL A 70 -0.92 -6.26 7.45
N LYS A 71 -0.98 -5.52 8.56
CA LYS A 71 -0.65 -6.00 9.90
C LYS A 71 -1.52 -7.16 10.35
N GLY A 72 -2.82 -7.14 10.04
CA GLY A 72 -3.74 -8.23 10.32
C GLY A 72 -3.40 -9.54 9.60
N LEU A 73 -2.59 -9.47 8.53
CA LEU A 73 -2.09 -10.64 7.79
C LEU A 73 -0.74 -11.16 8.31
N GLY A 74 -0.13 -10.47 9.29
CA GLY A 74 1.19 -10.81 9.84
C GLY A 74 2.36 -10.09 9.18
N PHE A 75 2.11 -9.05 8.37
CA PHE A 75 3.15 -8.31 7.64
C PHE A 75 3.14 -6.82 8.01
N HIS A 76 4.16 -6.09 7.58
CA HIS A 76 4.22 -4.64 7.69
C HIS A 76 4.01 -3.99 6.33
N ALA A 77 3.29 -2.87 6.32
CA ALA A 77 3.32 -1.90 5.23
C ALA A 77 3.90 -0.62 5.80
N ILE A 78 4.98 -0.11 5.22
CA ILE A 78 5.63 1.11 5.67
C ILE A 78 5.54 2.12 4.53
N PRO A 79 4.80 3.23 4.68
CA PRO A 79 4.65 4.22 3.61
C PRO A 79 6.02 4.85 3.29
N LYS A 80 6.37 4.89 2.01
CA LYS A 80 7.54 5.63 1.54
C LYS A 80 7.16 7.09 1.27
N GLY A 81 8.19 7.94 1.19
CA GLY A 81 8.04 9.36 0.92
C GLY A 81 7.32 9.63 -0.42
N LEU A 82 6.84 10.86 -0.59
CA LEU A 82 6.08 11.30 -1.78
C LEU A 82 6.87 11.22 -3.09
N PHE A 83 8.20 11.12 -3.02
CA PHE A 83 9.07 11.12 -4.18
C PHE A 83 10.21 10.12 -3.97
N SER A 84 10.45 9.27 -4.96
CA SER A 84 11.77 8.67 -5.17
C SER A 84 12.77 9.81 -5.43
N LEU A 85 13.76 9.96 -4.54
CA LEU A 85 14.96 10.72 -4.86
C LEU A 85 15.79 9.96 -5.89
#